data_AF-A0A1H6LJ48-F1
#
_entry.id   AF-A0A1H6LJ48-F1
#
_cell.length_a   1.000
_cell.length_b   1.000
_cell.length_c   1.000
_cell.angle_alpha   90.00
_cell.angle_beta   90.00
_cell.angle_gamma   90.00
#
_symmetry.space_group_name_H-M   'P 1'
#
loop_
_entity.id
_entity.type
_entity.pdbx_description
1 polymer ?
#
loop_
_entity_poly.entity_id
_entity_poly.type
_entity_poly.pdbx_seq_one_letter_code
_entity_poly.pdbx_strand_id
1 'polypeptide(L)'
;MCFMIIIRKHIVLFLMLLAIVPFYGQNLPPFTSLDSDTLTWKDSQGIHLLLLEQSDVVTDEENGFSSQTIQATHWLKKVNGLQKTWSFQDGIKDCPVDIEAKFLAAPQFSDLDNNGLFEIWFIIQKSCKGDVSPSLIEVVMVNHKNAKYFLEAEQKLVFPNGSTDGGTYDLADFESLPEPFQDYALEYLFKNYEYKY
;
A
#
# COMPACT_ATOMS: atom_id res chain seq x y z
N MET A 1 -50.71 60.49 22.23
CA MET A 1 -50.97 59.19 21.57
C MET A 1 -50.42 59.24 20.16
N CYS A 2 -49.28 58.60 19.92
CA CYS A 2 -48.95 57.97 18.64
C CYS A 2 -47.74 57.07 18.89
N PHE A 3 -47.95 55.76 18.78
CA PHE A 3 -46.91 54.74 18.84
C PHE A 3 -46.08 54.83 17.55
N MET A 4 -44.75 54.83 17.65
CA MET A 4 -43.94 54.26 16.57
C MET A 4 -42.75 53.49 17.14
N ILE A 5 -42.78 52.22 16.80
CA ILE A 5 -41.89 51.12 17.14
C ILE A 5 -40.66 51.21 16.21
N ILE A 6 -39.56 50.55 16.58
CA ILE A 6 -38.70 49.71 15.71
C ILE A 6 -37.18 50.05 15.72
N ILE A 7 -36.49 49.21 16.51
CA ILE A 7 -35.28 48.43 16.22
C ILE A 7 -33.90 49.12 16.24
N ARG A 8 -33.23 48.81 17.36
CA ARG A 8 -31.80 48.85 17.66
C ARG A 8 -31.02 48.00 16.62
N LYS A 9 -30.25 48.62 15.73
CA LYS A 9 -29.25 47.91 14.90
C LYS A 9 -28.00 47.65 15.74
N HIS A 10 -27.91 46.45 16.31
CA HIS A 10 -26.63 45.92 16.79
C HIS A 10 -26.02 45.08 15.67
N ILE A 11 -24.91 45.58 15.16
CA ILE A 11 -24.07 44.94 14.16
C ILE A 11 -23.34 43.79 14.87
N VAL A 12 -23.74 42.56 14.60
CA VAL A 12 -22.99 41.36 15.00
C VAL A 12 -21.91 41.13 13.93
N LEU A 13 -20.68 41.49 14.26
CA LEU A 13 -19.49 41.19 13.46
C LEU A 13 -19.16 39.70 13.67
N PHE A 14 -19.65 38.83 12.79
CA PHE A 14 -19.30 37.41 12.78
C PHE A 14 -17.96 37.25 12.05
N LEU A 15 -16.87 37.14 12.81
CA LEU A 15 -15.55 36.84 12.29
C LEU A 15 -15.50 35.36 11.90
N MET A 16 -15.76 35.07 10.62
CA MET A 16 -15.59 33.74 10.04
C MET A 16 -14.08 33.53 9.83
N LEU A 17 -13.41 32.86 10.78
CA LEU A 17 -12.07 32.32 10.55
C LEU A 17 -12.22 31.13 9.60
N LEU A 18 -11.97 31.36 8.30
CA LEU A 18 -11.58 30.28 7.39
C LEU A 18 -10.22 29.76 7.85
N ALA A 19 -10.23 28.63 8.57
CA ALA A 19 -9.03 27.81 8.68
C ALA A 19 -8.82 27.11 7.33
N ILE A 20 -8.01 27.73 6.48
CA ILE A 20 -7.45 27.07 5.30
C ILE A 20 -6.45 26.05 5.85
N VAL A 21 -6.88 24.80 5.99
CA VAL A 21 -5.96 23.69 6.27
C VAL A 21 -5.19 23.44 4.98
N PRO A 22 -3.87 23.67 4.92
CA PRO A 22 -3.11 23.29 3.73
C PRO A 22 -3.15 21.76 3.64
N PHE A 23 -3.83 21.26 2.60
CA PHE A 23 -3.75 19.88 2.17
C PHE A 23 -2.30 19.66 1.70
N TYR A 24 -1.45 19.16 2.59
CA TYR A 24 -0.13 18.68 2.22
C TYR A 24 -0.32 17.37 1.45
N GLY A 25 -0.52 17.49 0.14
CA GLY A 25 -0.30 16.38 -0.78
C GLY A 25 1.14 15.93 -0.63
N GLN A 26 1.35 14.72 -0.12
CA GLN A 26 2.67 14.13 -0.05
C GLN A 26 3.07 13.73 -1.48
N ASN A 27 3.87 14.58 -2.12
CA ASN A 27 4.63 14.18 -3.30
C ASN A 27 5.73 13.23 -2.84
N LEU A 28 5.42 11.93 -2.80
CA LEU A 28 6.44 10.90 -2.60
C LEU A 28 7.30 10.84 -3.88
N PRO A 29 8.64 10.90 -3.75
CA PRO A 29 9.53 10.84 -4.90
C PRO A 29 9.45 9.46 -5.59
N PRO A 30 9.89 9.36 -6.86
CA PRO A 30 9.92 8.09 -7.58
C PRO A 30 10.81 7.09 -6.83
N PHE A 31 10.27 5.90 -6.56
CA PHE A 31 11.00 4.77 -6.01
C PHE A 31 12.13 4.38 -6.99
N THR A 32 13.35 4.81 -6.71
CA THR A 32 14.54 4.35 -7.42
C THR A 32 15.53 3.80 -6.40
N SER A 33 15.39 2.50 -6.15
CA SER A 33 16.32 1.54 -5.52
C SER A 33 16.96 1.92 -4.18
N LEU A 34 16.50 1.31 -3.08
CA LEU A 34 17.26 1.13 -1.84
C LEU A 34 17.07 -0.30 -1.31
N ASP A 35 18.15 -0.92 -0.81
CA ASP A 35 18.14 -2.28 -0.21
C ASP A 35 17.26 -2.41 1.04
N SER A 36 16.77 -1.30 1.59
CA SER A 36 15.66 -1.29 2.54
C SER A 36 14.96 0.06 2.54
N ASP A 37 13.62 0.05 2.53
CA ASP A 37 12.82 1.27 2.64
C ASP A 37 12.18 1.34 4.02
N THR A 38 12.52 2.39 4.78
CA THR A 38 11.87 2.69 6.06
C THR A 38 10.87 3.82 5.89
N LEU A 39 9.60 3.51 6.10
CA LEU A 39 8.50 4.48 6.07
C LEU A 39 8.06 4.78 7.50
N THR A 40 7.74 6.04 7.78
CA THR A 40 7.28 6.48 9.10
C THR A 40 6.05 7.36 8.95
N TRP A 41 5.02 7.09 9.75
CA TRP A 41 3.81 7.92 9.82
C TRP A 41 3.30 8.03 11.25
N LYS A 42 2.29 8.87 11.45
CA LYS A 42 1.61 9.04 12.73
C LYS A 42 0.11 8.97 12.54
N ASP A 43 -0.56 8.16 13.35
CA ASP A 43 -2.01 8.11 13.48
C ASP A 43 -2.41 8.24 14.97
N SER A 44 -3.63 7.85 15.34
CA SER A 44 -4.08 7.89 16.74
C SER A 44 -3.43 6.85 17.67
N GLN A 45 -2.82 5.78 17.15
CA GLN A 45 -2.03 4.80 17.90
C GLN A 45 -0.62 5.29 18.24
N GLY A 46 -0.04 6.16 17.42
CA GLY A 46 1.26 6.78 17.69
C GLY A 46 2.12 6.93 16.45
N ILE A 47 3.44 6.79 16.62
CA ILE A 47 4.40 6.86 15.51
C ILE A 47 4.73 5.44 15.06
N HIS A 48 4.52 5.18 13.78
CA HIS A 48 4.71 3.88 13.14
C HIS A 48 5.98 3.86 12.32
N LEU A 49 6.60 2.70 12.19
CA LEU A 49 7.70 2.44 11.27
C LEU A 49 7.41 1.15 10.51
N LEU A 50 7.52 1.20 9.19
CA LEU A 50 7.46 0.03 8.31
C LEU A 50 8.80 -0.10 7.61
N LEU A 51 9.48 -1.23 7.79
CA LEU A 51 10.69 -1.60 7.07
C LEU A 51 10.31 -2.61 6.00
N LEU A 52 10.67 -2.31 4.75
CA LEU A 52 10.60 -3.23 3.63
C LEU A 52 12.00 -3.68 3.27
N GLU A 53 12.19 -4.99 3.15
CA GLU A 53 13.46 -5.62 2.83
C GLU A 53 13.24 -6.60 1.67
N GLN A 54 14.17 -6.59 0.72
CA GLN A 54 14.24 -7.58 -0.35
C GLN A 54 15.61 -8.24 -0.26
N SER A 55 15.66 -9.56 -0.30
CA SER A 55 16.92 -10.27 -0.32
C SER A 55 17.56 -10.20 -1.70
N ASP A 56 18.87 -10.36 -1.73
CA ASP A 56 19.57 -10.77 -2.94
C ASP A 56 19.01 -12.11 -3.44
N VAL A 57 19.23 -12.38 -4.73
CA VAL A 57 18.98 -13.71 -5.30
C VAL A 57 20.09 -14.64 -4.82
N VAL A 58 19.71 -15.73 -4.17
CA VAL A 58 20.62 -16.76 -3.70
C VAL A 58 20.50 -17.97 -4.60
N THR A 59 21.57 -18.34 -5.30
CA THR A 59 21.63 -19.53 -6.15
C THR A 59 22.37 -20.66 -5.43
N ASP A 60 21.74 -21.83 -5.37
CA ASP A 60 22.37 -23.07 -4.92
C ASP A 60 23.35 -23.57 -5.99
N GLU A 61 24.62 -23.74 -5.62
CA GLU A 61 25.68 -24.14 -6.55
C GLU A 61 25.57 -25.61 -7.00
N GLU A 62 24.90 -26.48 -6.24
CA GLU A 62 24.78 -27.91 -6.55
C GLU A 62 23.71 -28.18 -7.61
N ASN A 63 22.55 -27.53 -7.49
CA ASN A 63 21.40 -27.76 -8.37
C ASN A 63 21.12 -26.58 -9.33
N GLY A 64 21.77 -25.42 -9.11
CA GLY A 64 21.60 -24.22 -9.93
C GLY A 64 20.29 -23.46 -9.67
N PHE A 65 19.51 -23.84 -8.66
CA PHE A 65 18.22 -23.22 -8.38
C PHE A 65 18.39 -21.97 -7.53
N SER A 66 17.56 -20.98 -7.82
CA SER A 66 17.63 -19.67 -7.18
C SER A 66 16.43 -19.41 -6.27
N SER A 67 16.68 -18.69 -5.18
CA SER A 67 15.68 -18.28 -4.20
C SER A 67 15.79 -16.78 -3.94
N GLN A 68 14.65 -16.13 -3.72
CA GLN A 68 14.58 -14.71 -3.37
C GLN A 68 13.39 -14.49 -2.43
N THR A 69 13.58 -13.65 -1.43
CA THR A 69 12.58 -13.37 -0.39
C THR A 69 12.37 -11.87 -0.21
N ILE A 70 11.18 -11.52 0.22
CA ILE A 70 10.80 -10.18 0.66
C ILE A 70 10.24 -10.24 2.07
N GLN A 71 10.45 -9.17 2.82
CA GLN A 71 9.98 -9.03 4.19
C GLN A 71 9.45 -7.62 4.42
N ALA A 72 8.29 -7.53 5.07
CA ALA A 72 7.76 -6.29 5.62
C ALA A 72 7.64 -6.44 7.13
N THR A 73 8.24 -5.53 7.89
CA THR A 73 8.14 -5.54 9.35
C THR A 73 7.64 -4.20 9.84
N HIS A 74 6.68 -4.23 10.77
CA HIS A 74 6.06 -3.03 11.32
C HIS A 74 6.31 -2.90 12.83
N TRP A 75 6.68 -1.68 13.24
CA TRP A 75 6.89 -1.30 14.62
C TRP A 75 6.07 -0.08 15.00
N LEU A 76 5.62 -0.06 16.26
CA LEU A 76 5.00 1.09 16.89
C LEU A 76 5.94 1.67 17.94
N LYS A 77 6.17 2.98 17.90
CA LYS A 77 6.97 3.69 18.90
C LYS A 77 6.18 3.81 20.20
N LYS A 78 6.72 3.20 21.26
CA LYS A 78 6.26 3.30 22.64
C LYS A 78 7.22 4.16 23.46
N VAL A 79 6.85 4.47 24.70
CA VAL A 79 7.68 5.28 25.63
C VAL A 79 9.09 4.69 25.78
N ASN A 80 9.21 3.36 25.83
CA ASN A 80 10.46 2.66 26.10
C ASN A 80 11.14 2.09 24.83
N GLY A 81 10.76 2.53 23.63
CA GLY A 81 11.38 2.09 22.37
C GLY A 81 10.40 1.62 21.30
N LEU A 82 10.89 0.85 20.34
CA LEU A 82 10.09 0.31 19.24
C LEU A 82 9.53 -1.07 19.62
N GLN A 83 8.22 -1.24 19.48
CA GLN A 83 7.55 -2.52 19.65
C GLN A 83 7.18 -3.09 18.27
N LYS A 84 7.77 -4.23 17.89
CA LYS A 84 7.32 -4.96 16.68
C LYS A 84 5.88 -5.42 16.90
N THR A 85 5.00 -5.14 15.94
CA THR A 85 3.57 -5.49 16.03
C THR A 85 3.21 -6.62 15.07
N TRP A 86 3.78 -6.62 13.87
CA TRP A 86 3.62 -7.69 12.90
C TRP A 86 4.82 -7.76 11.95
N SER A 87 4.93 -8.91 11.27
CA SER A 87 5.74 -9.05 10.06
C SER A 87 4.99 -9.85 9.01
N PHE A 88 5.42 -9.68 7.77
CA PHE A 88 5.04 -10.42 6.59
C PHE A 88 6.33 -10.87 5.91
N GLN A 89 6.36 -12.10 5.40
CA GLN A 89 7.48 -12.63 4.65
C GLN A 89 6.92 -13.52 3.55
N ASP A 90 7.46 -13.35 2.35
CA ASP A 90 7.11 -14.12 1.18
C ASP A 90 8.31 -14.24 0.24
N GLY A 91 8.19 -14.99 -0.84
CA GLY A 91 9.24 -15.18 -1.82
C GLY A 91 9.04 -16.41 -2.66
N ILE A 92 10.06 -16.70 -3.46
CA ILE A 92 10.15 -17.91 -4.27
C ILE A 92 11.39 -18.68 -3.81
N LYS A 93 11.25 -20.00 -3.73
CA LYS A 93 12.34 -20.93 -3.43
C LYS A 93 12.57 -21.85 -4.61
N ASP A 94 13.80 -22.29 -4.75
CA ASP A 94 14.20 -23.37 -5.65
C ASP A 94 13.72 -23.19 -7.11
N CYS A 95 13.82 -21.96 -7.62
CA CYS A 95 13.45 -21.62 -8.99
C CYS A 95 14.55 -22.06 -9.97
N PRO A 96 14.25 -22.89 -10.99
CA PRO A 96 15.25 -23.37 -11.94
C PRO A 96 15.57 -22.39 -13.09
N VAL A 97 14.93 -21.22 -13.10
CA VAL A 97 14.98 -20.21 -14.17
C VAL A 97 15.07 -18.81 -13.55
N ASP A 98 14.79 -17.76 -14.33
CA ASP A 98 14.79 -16.39 -13.83
C ASP A 98 13.73 -16.21 -12.73
N ILE A 99 14.18 -15.58 -11.64
CA ILE A 99 13.42 -15.34 -10.42
C ILE A 99 13.31 -13.84 -10.15
N GLU A 100 12.15 -13.40 -9.71
CA GLU A 100 11.95 -12.07 -9.14
C GLU A 100 10.94 -12.15 -8.01
N ALA A 101 11.27 -11.60 -6.84
CA ALA A 101 10.36 -11.32 -5.75
C ALA A 101 10.66 -9.90 -5.25
N LYS A 102 9.68 -8.99 -5.36
CA LYS A 102 9.87 -7.57 -5.04
C LYS A 102 8.60 -6.90 -4.54
N PHE A 103 8.76 -5.75 -3.89
CA PHE A 103 7.67 -4.79 -3.73
C PHE A 103 7.45 -4.03 -5.04
N LEU A 104 6.23 -4.07 -5.58
CA LEU A 104 5.94 -3.51 -6.90
C LEU A 104 5.67 -2.00 -6.87
N ALA A 105 5.26 -1.46 -5.72
CA ALA A 105 5.01 -0.03 -5.56
C ALA A 105 5.22 0.44 -4.11
N ALA A 106 5.31 1.76 -3.96
CA ALA A 106 5.38 2.43 -2.66
C ALA A 106 4.15 2.10 -1.81
N PRO A 107 4.32 1.64 -0.55
CA PRO A 107 3.21 1.40 0.35
C PRO A 107 2.28 2.60 0.49
N GLN A 108 1.00 2.32 0.64
CA GLN A 108 -0.04 3.33 0.88
C GLN A 108 -0.58 3.19 2.30
N PHE A 109 -1.10 4.28 2.83
CA PHE A 109 -1.71 4.34 4.15
C PHE A 109 -3.05 5.07 4.04
N SER A 110 -4.11 4.44 4.53
CA SER A 110 -5.48 4.97 4.45
C SER A 110 -6.17 4.88 5.80
N ASP A 111 -7.27 5.62 5.98
CA ASP A 111 -8.21 5.47 7.09
C ASP A 111 -9.60 5.29 6.50
N LEU A 112 -9.85 4.13 5.87
CA LEU A 112 -11.07 3.94 5.06
C LEU A 112 -12.33 3.86 5.91
N ASP A 113 -12.22 3.39 7.15
CA ASP A 113 -13.34 3.31 8.10
C ASP A 113 -13.45 4.54 9.02
N ASN A 114 -12.58 5.55 8.85
CA ASN A 114 -12.56 6.82 9.59
C ASN A 114 -12.44 6.65 11.11
N ASN A 115 -11.69 5.66 11.56
CA ASN A 115 -11.46 5.39 12.98
C ASN A 115 -10.19 6.09 13.53
N GLY A 116 -9.42 6.77 12.66
CA GLY A 116 -8.17 7.45 13.02
C GLY A 116 -6.96 6.51 13.14
N LEU A 117 -7.05 5.28 12.67
CA LEU A 117 -6.01 4.25 12.64
C LEU A 117 -5.81 3.81 11.21
N PHE A 118 -4.57 3.87 10.75
CA PHE A 118 -4.34 3.63 9.33
C PHE A 118 -4.29 2.14 8.99
N GLU A 119 -4.93 1.75 7.90
CA GLU A 119 -4.61 0.52 7.19
C GLU A 119 -3.33 0.69 6.37
N ILE A 120 -2.51 -0.35 6.36
CA ILE A 120 -1.21 -0.38 5.68
C ILE A 120 -1.34 -1.25 4.45
N TRP A 121 -1.01 -0.70 3.28
CA TRP A 121 -1.17 -1.36 1.99
C TRP A 121 0.18 -1.49 1.30
N PHE A 122 0.49 -2.66 0.79
CA PHE A 122 1.65 -2.86 -0.08
C PHE A 122 1.33 -3.90 -1.15
N ILE A 123 2.07 -3.85 -2.25
CA ILE A 123 1.87 -4.73 -3.40
C ILE A 123 3.18 -5.45 -3.68
N ILE A 124 3.10 -6.75 -3.87
CA ILE A 124 4.25 -7.60 -4.15
C ILE A 124 4.11 -8.23 -5.53
N GLN A 125 5.24 -8.45 -6.19
CA GLN A 125 5.33 -9.19 -7.44
C GLN A 125 6.26 -10.38 -7.23
N LYS A 126 5.84 -11.56 -7.71
CA LYS A 126 6.60 -12.81 -7.69
C LYS A 126 6.57 -13.47 -9.07
N SER A 127 7.71 -13.92 -9.55
CA SER A 127 7.81 -14.74 -10.76
C SER A 127 8.98 -15.72 -10.72
N CYS A 128 8.74 -16.94 -11.19
CA CYS A 128 9.76 -17.94 -11.52
C CYS A 128 9.48 -18.42 -12.93
N LYS A 129 10.08 -17.78 -13.93
CA LYS A 129 9.71 -18.00 -15.35
C LYS A 129 10.87 -17.75 -16.29
N GLY A 130 11.01 -18.60 -17.31
CA GLY A 130 11.99 -18.44 -18.39
C GLY A 130 11.38 -17.84 -19.67
N ASP A 131 10.19 -17.26 -19.58
CA ASP A 131 9.41 -16.75 -20.70
C ASP A 131 8.72 -15.41 -20.38
N VAL A 132 7.90 -14.96 -21.34
CA VAL A 132 7.16 -13.69 -21.28
C VAL A 132 5.73 -13.92 -20.74
N SER A 133 5.56 -14.80 -19.75
CA SER A 133 4.29 -14.96 -19.05
C SER A 133 4.06 -13.88 -17.97
N PRO A 134 2.80 -13.59 -17.59
CA PRO A 134 2.48 -12.72 -16.46
C PRO A 134 3.13 -13.14 -15.15
N SER A 135 3.58 -12.17 -14.35
CA SER A 135 4.00 -12.41 -12.96
C SER A 135 2.78 -12.49 -12.02
N LEU A 136 2.94 -13.17 -10.87
CA LEU A 136 1.94 -13.14 -9.80
C LEU A 136 2.07 -11.83 -9.02
N ILE A 137 0.94 -11.17 -8.78
CA ILE A 137 0.81 -9.93 -8.04
C ILE A 137 -0.10 -10.17 -6.84
N GLU A 138 0.27 -9.66 -5.67
CA GLU A 138 -0.60 -9.68 -4.50
C GLU A 138 -0.67 -8.29 -3.87
N VAL A 139 -1.89 -7.79 -3.66
CA VAL A 139 -2.13 -6.63 -2.80
C VAL A 139 -2.38 -7.12 -1.40
N VAL A 140 -1.60 -6.61 -0.46
CA VAL A 140 -1.68 -6.94 0.97
C VAL A 140 -2.15 -5.71 1.73
N MET A 141 -3.23 -5.86 2.50
CA MET A 141 -3.65 -4.88 3.49
C MET A 141 -3.45 -5.44 4.90
N VAL A 142 -2.89 -4.64 5.79
CA VAL A 142 -2.80 -4.93 7.22
C VAL A 142 -3.57 -3.87 8.00
N ASN A 143 -4.61 -4.29 8.72
CA ASN A 143 -5.44 -3.37 9.50
C ASN A 143 -4.82 -3.07 10.87
N HIS A 144 -5.44 -2.15 11.60
CA HIS A 144 -5.01 -1.73 12.94
C HIS A 144 -5.02 -2.85 14.01
N LYS A 145 -5.65 -4.00 13.73
CA LYS A 145 -5.65 -5.21 14.57
C LYS A 145 -4.61 -6.23 14.11
N ASN A 146 -3.74 -5.86 13.18
CA ASN A 146 -2.72 -6.70 12.55
C ASN A 146 -3.28 -7.88 11.73
N ALA A 147 -4.58 -7.87 11.40
CA ALA A 147 -5.16 -8.83 10.47
C ALA A 147 -4.71 -8.47 9.05
N LYS A 148 -4.35 -9.50 8.27
CA LYS A 148 -3.87 -9.36 6.90
C LYS A 148 -4.95 -9.84 5.94
N TYR A 149 -5.08 -9.15 4.82
CA TYR A 149 -6.03 -9.44 3.76
C TYR A 149 -5.30 -9.40 2.43
N PHE A 150 -5.58 -10.37 1.57
CA PHE A 150 -4.91 -10.58 0.31
C PHE A 150 -5.90 -10.48 -0.86
N LEU A 151 -5.46 -9.80 -1.92
CA LEU A 151 -6.05 -9.85 -3.25
C LEU A 151 -4.96 -10.38 -4.17
N GLU A 152 -5.28 -11.42 -4.95
CA GLU A 152 -4.35 -12.06 -5.88
C GLU A 152 -4.64 -11.62 -7.32
N ALA A 153 -3.60 -11.43 -8.14
CA ALA A 153 -3.75 -10.99 -9.52
C ALA A 153 -2.60 -11.46 -10.41
N GLU A 154 -2.86 -11.50 -11.71
CA GLU A 154 -1.83 -11.61 -12.73
C GLU A 154 -1.39 -10.21 -13.16
N GLN A 155 -0.08 -10.03 -13.38
CA GLN A 155 0.45 -8.83 -14.01
C GLN A 155 -0.18 -8.66 -15.40
N LYS A 156 -0.59 -7.45 -15.75
CA LYS A 156 -1.11 -7.16 -17.08
C LYS A 156 0.02 -6.77 -18.00
N LEU A 157 0.34 -7.64 -18.96
CA LEU A 157 1.34 -7.38 -19.98
C LEU A 157 0.69 -6.63 -21.14
N VAL A 158 1.35 -5.58 -21.63
CA VAL A 158 0.93 -4.82 -22.81
C VAL A 158 2.09 -4.80 -23.81
N PHE A 159 1.85 -5.35 -24.99
CA PHE A 159 2.86 -5.48 -26.04
C PHE A 159 2.84 -4.30 -27.03
N PRO A 160 3.92 -4.06 -27.80
CA PRO A 160 4.00 -2.93 -28.74
C PRO A 160 2.92 -2.91 -29.83
N ASN A 161 2.39 -4.08 -30.19
CA ASN A 161 1.29 -4.22 -31.15
C ASN A 161 -0.09 -3.94 -30.53
N GLY A 162 -0.16 -3.62 -29.24
CA GLY A 162 -1.37 -3.37 -28.47
C GLY A 162 -2.07 -4.63 -27.94
N SER A 163 -1.57 -5.84 -28.22
CA SER A 163 -2.11 -7.04 -27.59
C SER A 163 -1.75 -7.08 -26.10
N THR A 164 -2.56 -7.78 -25.31
CA THR A 164 -2.36 -7.92 -23.87
C THR A 164 -2.38 -9.38 -23.45
N ASP A 165 -1.71 -9.69 -22.34
CA ASP A 165 -1.76 -10.99 -21.68
C ASP A 165 -1.84 -10.82 -20.15
N GLY A 166 -2.45 -11.78 -19.46
CA GLY A 166 -2.73 -11.72 -18.02
C GLY A 166 -3.74 -10.63 -17.62
N GLY A 167 -3.57 -10.10 -16.41
CA GLY A 167 -4.42 -9.05 -15.84
C GLY A 167 -5.71 -9.54 -15.17
N THR A 168 -5.87 -10.84 -14.98
CA THR A 168 -6.95 -11.40 -14.14
C THR A 168 -6.68 -11.12 -12.66
N TYR A 169 -7.73 -11.13 -11.84
CA TYR A 169 -7.63 -10.95 -10.40
C TYR A 169 -8.71 -11.72 -9.64
N ASP A 170 -8.42 -12.03 -8.39
CA ASP A 170 -9.31 -12.60 -7.38
C ASP A 170 -9.28 -11.72 -6.13
N LEU A 171 -10.46 -11.26 -5.69
CA LEU A 171 -10.58 -10.44 -4.48
C LEU A 171 -10.22 -11.22 -3.21
N ALA A 172 -10.28 -12.56 -3.23
CA ALA A 172 -9.90 -13.44 -2.13
C ALA A 172 -10.43 -12.93 -0.77
N ASP A 173 -9.56 -12.53 0.17
CA ASP A 173 -10.01 -12.10 1.49
C ASP A 173 -10.85 -10.81 1.45
N PHE A 174 -10.64 -9.96 0.43
CA PHE A 174 -11.37 -8.70 0.28
C PHE A 174 -12.84 -8.90 -0.04
N GLU A 175 -13.26 -10.06 -0.58
CA GLU A 175 -14.68 -10.37 -0.79
C GLU A 175 -15.50 -10.25 0.51
N SER A 176 -14.86 -10.51 1.65
CA SER A 176 -15.48 -10.44 2.98
C SER A 176 -15.50 -9.03 3.58
N LEU A 177 -14.78 -8.07 2.98
CA LEU A 177 -14.66 -6.72 3.48
C LEU A 177 -15.72 -5.78 2.90
N PRO A 178 -16.03 -4.65 3.58
CA PRO A 178 -16.90 -3.62 3.01
C PRO A 178 -16.38 -3.09 1.67
N GLU A 179 -17.30 -2.70 0.78
CA GLU A 179 -17.03 -2.21 -0.59
C GLU A 179 -15.89 -1.17 -0.67
N PRO A 180 -15.77 -0.16 0.22
CA PRO A 180 -14.66 0.80 0.15
C PRO A 180 -13.26 0.16 0.20
N PHE A 181 -13.09 -0.95 0.91
CA PHE A 181 -11.81 -1.66 0.97
C PHE A 181 -11.52 -2.42 -0.33
N GLN A 182 -12.57 -2.99 -0.94
CA GLN A 182 -12.45 -3.69 -2.22
C GLN A 182 -12.08 -2.69 -3.33
N ASP A 183 -12.79 -1.57 -3.40
CA ASP A 183 -12.55 -0.51 -4.38
C ASP A 183 -11.13 0.04 -4.27
N TYR A 184 -10.66 0.29 -3.04
CA TYR A 184 -9.31 0.79 -2.81
C TYR A 184 -8.24 -0.22 -3.21
N ALA A 185 -8.45 -1.52 -2.91
CA ALA A 185 -7.54 -2.59 -3.31
C ALA A 185 -7.40 -2.67 -4.84
N LEU A 186 -8.52 -2.59 -5.56
CA LEU A 186 -8.55 -2.60 -7.02
C LEU A 186 -7.93 -1.34 -7.64
N GLU A 187 -8.21 -0.15 -7.09
CA GLU A 187 -7.56 1.08 -7.52
C GLU A 187 -6.04 0.98 -7.38
N TYR A 188 -5.58 0.50 -6.22
CA TYR A 188 -4.16 0.34 -5.95
C TYR A 188 -3.51 -0.73 -6.85
N LEU A 189 -4.20 -1.84 -7.12
CA LEU A 189 -3.75 -2.85 -8.09
C LEU A 189 -3.63 -2.26 -9.50
N PHE A 190 -4.72 -1.71 -10.04
CA PHE A 190 -4.79 -1.31 -11.46
C PHE A 190 -3.86 -0.15 -11.80
N LYS A 191 -3.50 0.66 -10.82
CA LYS A 191 -2.49 1.71 -10.96
C LYS A 191 -1.07 1.16 -11.15
N ASN A 192 -0.77 -0.04 -10.65
CA ASN A 192 0.59 -0.54 -10.52
C ASN A 192 0.88 -1.87 -11.25
N TYR A 193 -0.13 -2.66 -11.60
CA TYR A 193 0.04 -4.01 -12.14
C TYR A 193 0.33 -4.11 -13.66
N GLU A 194 0.37 -2.99 -14.39
CA GLU A 194 0.59 -2.99 -15.84
C GLU A 194 2.07 -2.89 -16.18
N TYR A 195 2.55 -3.79 -17.06
CA TYR A 195 3.90 -3.76 -17.62
C TYR A 195 3.86 -3.60 -19.13
N LYS A 196 4.59 -2.60 -19.64
CA LYS A 196 4.66 -2.28 -21.08
C LYS A 196 6.01 -2.68 -21.65
N TYR A 197 6.00 -3.53 -22.67
CA TYR A 197 7.18 -3.93 -23.45
C TYR A 197 7.56 -2.92 -24.53
#